data_AF-A0A8T5VUX1-F1
#
_entry.id   AF-A0A8T5VUX1-F1
#
_cell.length_a   1.000
_cell.length_b   1.000
_cell.length_c   1.000
_cell.angle_alpha   90.00
_cell.angle_beta   90.00
_cell.angle_gamma   90.00
#
_symmetry.space_group_name_H-M   'P 1'
#
loop_
_entity.id
_entity.type
_entity.pdbx_description
1 polymer ?
#
loop_
_entity_poly.entity_id
_entity_poly.type
_entity_poly.pdbx_seq_one_letter_code
_entity_poly.pdbx_strand_id
1 'polypeptide(L)'
;MTKAENRAAAKAYHQERMRQRAEEARAEAVKADLAELDRLRKYLISGKNAGEPADELVSAIDDYVEKLTGNRTTLHTHNHRGG
;
A
#
# COMPACT_ATOMS: atom_id res chain seq x y z
N MET A 1 -13.30 32.06 -27.34
CA MET A 1 -12.54 31.79 -26.10
C MET A 1 -11.71 33.01 -25.77
N THR A 2 -11.87 33.59 -24.59
CA THR A 2 -11.17 34.80 -24.15
C THR A 2 -9.78 34.46 -23.56
N LYS A 3 -8.89 35.45 -23.50
CA LYS A 3 -7.57 35.28 -22.86
C LYS A 3 -7.69 34.85 -21.39
N ALA A 4 -8.76 35.27 -20.71
CA ALA A 4 -9.05 34.88 -19.33
C ALA A 4 -9.45 33.40 -19.23
N GLU A 5 -10.31 32.93 -20.13
CA GLU A 5 -10.74 31.52 -20.21
C GLU A 5 -9.57 30.59 -20.50
N ASN A 6 -8.70 30.92 -21.46
CA ASN A 6 -7.50 30.14 -21.74
C ASN A 6 -6.55 30.05 -20.54
N ARG A 7 -6.42 31.14 -19.78
CA ARG A 7 -5.59 31.15 -18.58
C ARG A 7 -6.20 30.33 -17.45
N ALA A 8 -7.51 30.34 -17.31
CA ALA A 8 -8.22 29.52 -16.33
C ALA A 8 -8.09 28.03 -16.65
N ALA A 9 -8.29 27.65 -17.91
CA ALA A 9 -8.13 26.28 -18.38
C ALA A 9 -6.70 25.75 -18.16
N ALA A 10 -5.67 26.54 -18.49
CA ALA A 10 -4.28 26.16 -18.26
C ALA A 10 -3.96 25.95 -16.77
N LYS A 11 -4.52 26.77 -15.89
CA LYS A 11 -4.35 26.63 -14.43
C LYS A 11 -5.06 25.38 -13.90
N ALA A 12 -6.29 25.12 -14.33
CA ALA A 12 -7.04 23.92 -13.95
C ALA A 12 -6.30 22.64 -14.38
N TYR A 13 -5.84 22.58 -15.63
CA TYR A 13 -5.05 21.46 -16.13
C TYR A 13 -3.76 21.25 -15.33
N HIS A 14 -3.05 22.33 -14.99
CA HIS A 14 -1.85 22.22 -14.17
C HIS A 14 -2.15 21.68 -12.77
N GLN A 15 -3.23 22.16 -12.12
CA GLN A 15 -3.64 21.69 -10.80
C GLN A 15 -4.03 20.20 -10.83
N GLU A 16 -4.79 19.77 -11.83
CA GLU A 16 -5.16 18.37 -12.00
C GLU A 16 -3.93 17.48 -12.19
N ARG A 17 -2.98 17.90 -13.04
CA ARG A 17 -1.73 17.15 -13.24
C ARG A 17 -0.90 17.04 -11.95
N MET A 18 -0.88 18.07 -11.12
CA MET A 18 -0.18 18.01 -9.82
C MET A 18 -0.89 17.09 -8.83
N ARG A 19 -2.23 17.01 -8.85
CA ARG A 19 -3.00 16.06 -8.05
C ARG A 19 -2.70 14.61 -8.47
N GLN A 20 -2.72 14.33 -9.76
CA GLN A 20 -2.40 12.99 -10.30
C GLN A 20 -1.00 12.54 -9.86
N ARG A 21 0.02 13.40 -9.98
CA ARG A 21 1.37 13.10 -9.53
C ARG A 21 1.46 12.85 -8.03
N ALA A 22 0.71 13.58 -7.22
CA ALA A 22 0.67 13.38 -5.78
C ALA A 22 0.01 12.04 -5.42
N GLU A 23 -1.02 11.64 -6.18
CA GLU A 23 -1.67 10.34 -6.05
C GLU A 23 -0.75 9.18 -6.47
N GLU A 24 -0.04 9.32 -7.59
CA GLU A 24 0.98 8.36 -8.04
C GLU A 24 2.09 8.21 -6.98
N ALA A 25 2.60 9.31 -6.42
CA ALA A 25 3.61 9.26 -5.37
C ALA A 25 3.10 8.56 -4.10
N ARG A 26 1.83 8.78 -3.73
CA ARG A 26 1.19 8.05 -2.63
C ARG A 26 1.04 6.57 -2.94
N ALA A 27 0.64 6.21 -4.16
CA ALA A 27 0.49 4.82 -4.58
C ALA A 27 1.84 4.09 -4.54
N GLU A 28 2.92 4.72 -4.99
CA GLU A 28 4.27 4.14 -4.89
C GLU A 28 4.75 3.99 -3.45
N ALA A 29 4.46 4.95 -2.57
CA ALA A 29 4.74 4.81 -1.14
C ALA A 29 4.00 3.62 -0.52
N VAL A 30 2.69 3.48 -0.81
CA VAL A 30 1.88 2.35 -0.33
C VAL A 30 2.43 1.02 -0.85
N LYS A 31 2.86 0.93 -2.11
CA LYS A 31 3.48 -0.29 -2.65
C LYS A 31 4.78 -0.65 -1.92
N ALA A 32 5.62 0.34 -1.63
CA ALA A 32 6.86 0.13 -0.90
C ALA A 32 6.59 -0.38 0.53
N ASP A 33 5.63 0.23 1.22
CA ASP A 33 5.21 -0.20 2.56
C ASP A 33 4.68 -1.64 2.54
N LEU A 34 3.81 -1.98 1.57
CA LEU A 34 3.29 -3.36 1.43
C LEU A 34 4.40 -4.38 1.17
N ALA A 35 5.42 -4.04 0.37
CA ALA A 35 6.54 -4.93 0.10
C ALA A 35 7.38 -5.20 1.36
N GLU A 36 7.56 -4.20 2.21
CA GLU A 36 8.29 -4.37 3.47
C GLU A 36 7.46 -5.16 4.50
N LEU A 37 6.15 -4.87 4.60
CA LEU A 37 5.24 -5.62 5.46
C LEU A 37 5.17 -7.11 5.07
N ASP A 38 5.19 -7.43 3.78
CA ASP A 38 5.26 -8.82 3.28
C ASP A 38 6.55 -9.53 3.73
N ARG A 39 7.70 -8.83 3.64
CA ARG A 39 8.99 -9.37 4.10
C ARG A 39 8.99 -9.63 5.60
N LEU A 40 8.50 -8.68 6.39
CA LEU A 40 8.38 -8.82 7.85
C LEU A 40 7.45 -9.96 8.23
N ARG A 41 6.27 -10.04 7.59
CA ARG A 41 5.32 -11.13 7.79
C ARG A 41 5.94 -12.49 7.49
N LYS A 42 6.66 -12.63 6.38
CA LYS A 42 7.39 -13.85 6.02
C LYS A 42 8.50 -14.18 7.01
N TYR A 43 9.24 -13.18 7.50
CA TYR A 43 10.27 -13.36 8.52
C TYR A 43 9.67 -13.90 9.82
N LEU A 44 8.56 -13.32 10.29
CA LEU A 44 7.85 -13.77 11.50
C LEU A 44 7.31 -15.20 11.35
N ILE A 45 6.76 -15.55 10.18
CA ILE A 45 6.23 -16.90 9.90
C ILE A 45 7.35 -17.95 9.73
N SER A 46 8.47 -17.58 9.09
CA SER A 46 9.57 -18.51 8.78
C SER A 46 10.62 -18.61 9.89
N GLY A 47 10.68 -17.63 10.79
CA GLY A 47 11.59 -17.61 11.93
C GLY A 47 11.28 -18.76 12.89
N LYS A 48 12.31 -19.49 13.31
CA LYS A 48 12.25 -20.51 14.38
C LYS A 48 11.89 -19.94 15.77
N ASN A 49 11.37 -18.72 15.86
CA ASN A 49 11.01 -18.03 17.10
C ASN A 49 9.61 -18.44 17.57
N ALA A 50 9.36 -19.76 17.63
CA ALA A 50 8.11 -20.37 18.09
C ALA A 50 7.92 -20.23 19.63
N GLY A 51 8.13 -19.02 20.16
CA GLY A 51 8.06 -18.70 21.58
C GLY A 51 7.92 -17.21 21.94
N GLU A 52 8.10 -16.29 20.97
CA GLU A 52 7.73 -14.86 21.11
C GLU A 52 6.36 -14.61 20.46
N PRO A 53 5.65 -13.48 20.73
CA PRO A 53 4.31 -13.20 20.22
C PRO A 53 4.30 -12.86 18.72
N ALA A 54 4.85 -13.75 17.89
CA ALA A 54 4.87 -13.65 16.43
C ALA A 54 3.45 -13.54 15.86
N ASP A 55 2.48 -14.22 16.47
CA ASP A 55 1.07 -14.14 16.06
C ASP A 55 0.47 -12.75 16.27
N GLU A 56 0.80 -12.07 17.38
CA GLU A 56 0.34 -10.69 17.63
C GLU A 56 0.94 -9.71 16.62
N LEU A 57 2.23 -9.89 16.31
CA LEU A 57 2.93 -9.06 15.32
C LEU A 57 2.41 -9.30 13.90
N VAL A 58 2.13 -10.56 13.52
CA VAL A 58 1.50 -10.89 12.23
C VAL A 58 0.10 -10.29 12.16
N SER A 59 -0.69 -10.37 13.23
CA SER A 59 -2.02 -9.74 13.27
C SER A 59 -1.93 -8.23 13.12
N ALA A 60 -0.97 -7.57 13.79
CA ALA A 60 -0.76 -6.13 13.69
C ALA A 60 -0.35 -5.70 12.27
N ILE A 61 0.47 -6.51 11.58
CA ILE A 61 0.80 -6.30 10.16
C ILE A 61 -0.46 -6.40 9.30
N ASP A 62 -1.26 -7.45 9.48
CA ASP A 62 -2.49 -7.67 8.72
C ASP A 62 -3.51 -6.53 8.94
N ASP A 63 -3.67 -6.03 10.17
CA ASP A 63 -4.55 -4.89 10.49
C ASP A 63 -4.07 -3.58 9.85
N TYR A 64 -2.75 -3.37 9.79
CA TYR A 64 -2.19 -2.20 9.12
C TYR A 64 -2.36 -2.27 7.59
N VAL A 65 -2.21 -3.46 7.01
CA VAL A 65 -2.52 -3.70 5.59
C VAL A 65 -3.99 -3.42 5.29
N GLU A 66 -4.92 -3.85 6.16
CA GLU A 66 -6.34 -3.53 6.01
C GLU A 66 -6.60 -2.02 5.99
N LYS A 67 -5.89 -1.24 6.83
CA LYS A 67 -5.99 0.23 6.82
C LYS A 67 -5.46 0.86 5.53
N LEU A 68 -4.45 0.25 4.90
CA LEU A 68 -3.85 0.75 3.66
C LEU A 68 -4.64 0.35 2.40
N THR A 69 -5.21 -0.86 2.38
CA THR A 69 -5.78 -1.45 1.15
C THR A 69 -7.29 -1.72 1.22
N GLY A 70 -7.87 -1.67 2.42
CA GLY A 70 -9.24 -2.14 2.68
C GLY A 70 -9.36 -3.68 2.68
N ASN A 71 -8.25 -4.42 2.60
CA ASN A 71 -8.26 -5.88 2.59
C ASN A 71 -7.14 -6.45 3.46
N ARG A 72 -7.52 -6.99 4.62
CA ARG A 72 -6.62 -7.64 5.58
C ARG A 72 -5.80 -8.80 5.01
N THR A 73 -6.30 -9.45 3.97
CA THR A 73 -5.68 -10.65 3.37
C THR A 73 -4.76 -10.33 2.21
N THR A 74 -4.49 -9.05 1.90
CA THR A 74 -3.64 -8.67 0.76
C THR A 74 -2.26 -9.35 0.78
N LEU A 75 -1.70 -9.61 1.96
CA LEU A 75 -0.39 -10.28 2.13
C LEU A 75 -0.50 -11.79 2.41
N HIS A 76 -1.72 -12.34 2.38
CA HIS A 76 -1.93 -13.77 2.57
C HIS A 76 -1.56 -14.47 1.27
N THR A 77 -0.32 -14.92 1.17
CA THR A 77 0.05 -15.89 0.14
C THR A 77 -0.88 -17.09 0.27
N HIS A 78 -1.74 -17.31 -0.73
CA HIS A 78 -2.46 -18.57 -0.88
C HIS A 78 -1.42 -19.68 -1.04
N ASN A 79 -1.05 -20.31 0.08
CA ASN A 79 -0.46 -21.63 0.05
C ASN A 79 -1.54 -22.59 -0.44
N HIS A 80 -1.73 -22.67 -1.76
CA HIS A 80 -2.39 -23.82 -2.35
C HIS A 80 -1.51 -25.04 -2.08
N ARG A 81 -1.90 -25.79 -1.05
CA ARG A 81 -1.46 -27.17 -0.81
C ARG A 81 -2.17 -28.09 -1.80
N GLY A 82 -1.39 -28.95 -2.45
CA GLY A 82 -1.83 -30.13 -3.21
C GLY A 82 -0.67 -30.53 -4.14
N GLY A 83 0.09 -31.60 -3.91
CA GLY A 83 -0.34 -32.91 -3.44
C GLY A 83 -0.55 -33.78 -4.67
#